data_AF-A0A8I1WMI4-F1
#
_entry.id   AF-A0A8I1WMI4-F1
#
_cell.length_a   1.000
_cell.length_b   1.000
_cell.length_c   1.000
_cell.angle_alpha   90.00
_cell.angle_beta   90.00
_cell.angle_gamma   90.00
#
_symmetry.space_group_name_H-M   'P 1'
#
loop_
_entity.id
_entity.type
_entity.pdbx_description
1 polymer ?
#
loop_
_entity_poly.entity_id
_entity_poly.type
_entity_poly.pdbx_seq_one_letter_code
_entity_poly.pdbx_strand_id
1 'polypeptide(L)'
;MEGGLRETAILHAPFFVTAPGETDILFTMVVWFVVLAVFGLGALYLSLHSLPERMAHHANHTQIQLISILTLLALFTHNNLFWLAALVIAVVQVPDFYSPIQSIADSVKAMARKKGWSSNSVTQAVTQEASKDV
;
A
#
# COMPACT_ATOMS: atom_id res chain seq x y z
N MET A 1 38.13 28.47 51.15
CA MET A 1 36.67 28.31 51.36
C MET A 1 35.95 27.76 50.13
N GLU A 2 36.61 27.59 48.98
CA GLU A 2 35.95 27.14 47.73
C GLU A 2 35.77 25.62 47.59
N GLY A 3 36.59 24.81 48.27
CA GLY A 3 36.50 23.35 48.21
C GLY A 3 35.20 22.79 48.82
N GLY A 4 34.75 23.35 49.95
CA GLY A 4 33.52 22.89 50.62
C GLY A 4 32.25 23.15 49.82
N LEU A 5 32.20 24.25 49.04
CA LEU A 5 31.05 24.57 48.18
C LEU A 5 30.91 23.60 47.01
N ARG A 6 32.03 23.10 46.46
CA ARG A 6 32.07 22.11 45.39
C ARG A 6 31.61 20.73 45.90
N GLU A 7 32.03 20.35 47.09
CA GLU A 7 31.63 19.11 47.75
C GLU A 7 30.10 19.08 48.01
N THR A 8 29.54 20.16 48.56
CA THR A 8 28.10 20.27 48.82
C THR A 8 27.26 20.34 47.54
N ALA A 9 27.82 20.86 46.45
CA ALA A 9 27.15 20.92 45.15
C ALA A 9 27.03 19.53 44.50
N ILE A 10 28.03 18.67 44.68
CA ILE A 10 27.99 17.28 44.20
C ILE A 10 27.03 16.44 45.06
N LEU A 11 27.00 16.65 46.38
CA LEU A 11 26.09 15.95 47.30
C LEU A 11 24.60 16.26 47.09
N HIS A 12 24.28 17.40 46.47
CA HIS A 12 22.90 17.79 46.14
C HIS A 12 22.56 17.63 44.66
N ALA A 13 23.46 17.02 43.88
CA ALA A 13 23.20 16.72 42.49
C ALA A 13 22.13 15.61 42.37
N PRO A 14 21.21 15.70 41.39
CA PRO A 14 20.26 14.64 41.14
C PRO A 14 20.99 13.32 40.88
N PHE A 15 20.37 12.19 41.26
CA PHE A 15 20.97 10.85 41.18
C PHE A 15 21.49 10.45 39.78
N PHE A 16 21.09 11.17 38.74
CA PHE A 16 21.46 10.94 37.35
C PHE A 16 22.64 11.79 36.87
N VAL A 17 23.14 12.71 37.69
CA VAL A 17 24.31 13.57 37.39
C VAL A 17 25.55 12.94 38.03
N THR A 18 26.47 12.49 37.20
CA THR A 18 27.74 11.87 37.63
C THR A 18 28.81 12.91 37.95
N ALA A 19 29.69 12.59 38.89
CA ALA A 19 30.78 13.45 39.31
C ALA A 19 31.84 13.60 38.19
N PRO A 20 32.61 14.71 38.18
CA PRO A 20 33.65 14.92 37.18
C PRO A 20 34.74 13.84 37.31
N GLY A 21 34.94 13.05 36.24
CA GLY A 21 35.88 11.93 36.20
C GLY A 21 35.22 10.55 36.18
N GLU A 22 33.90 10.46 36.43
CA GLU A 22 33.11 9.23 36.26
C GLU A 22 32.44 9.17 34.89
N THR A 23 32.00 7.97 34.50
CA THR A 23 31.28 7.74 33.24
C THR A 23 29.86 8.30 33.33
N ASP A 24 29.48 9.18 32.41
CA ASP A 24 28.13 9.76 32.35
C ASP A 24 27.09 8.70 31.98
N ILE A 25 26.32 8.29 32.98
CA ILE A 25 25.30 7.24 32.91
C ILE A 25 24.13 7.70 32.04
N LEU A 26 23.69 8.96 32.16
CA LEU A 26 22.60 9.48 31.34
C LEU A 26 23.00 9.57 29.87
N PHE A 27 24.17 10.12 29.60
CA PHE A 27 24.69 10.20 28.25
C PHE A 27 24.78 8.82 27.61
N THR A 28 25.30 7.84 28.35
CA THR A 28 25.41 6.45 27.89
C THR A 28 24.03 5.83 27.61
N MET A 29 23.05 6.03 28.50
CA MET A 29 21.68 5.54 28.28
C MET A 29 21.00 6.19 27.07
N VAL A 30 21.15 7.51 26.91
CA VAL A 30 20.59 8.25 25.78
C VAL A 30 21.23 7.79 24.47
N VAL A 31 22.55 7.56 24.44
CA VAL A 31 23.23 7.02 23.25
C VAL A 31 22.65 5.66 22.87
N TRP A 32 22.51 4.73 23.82
CA TRP A 32 21.90 3.42 23.54
C TRP A 32 20.43 3.53 23.12
N PHE A 33 19.66 4.40 23.77
CA PHE A 33 18.26 4.65 23.41
C PHE A 33 18.15 5.20 21.98
N VAL A 34 18.97 6.19 21.61
CA VAL A 34 18.98 6.78 20.26
C VAL A 34 19.41 5.75 19.23
N VAL A 35 20.45 4.94 19.50
CA VAL A 35 20.87 3.86 18.61
C VAL A 35 19.71 2.86 18.39
N LEU A 36 19.10 2.36 19.46
CA LEU A 36 17.96 1.45 19.38
C LEU A 36 16.74 2.08 18.69
N ALA A 37 16.47 3.36 18.95
CA ALA A 37 15.38 4.10 18.31
C ALA A 37 15.66 4.27 16.81
N VAL A 38 16.88 4.59 16.39
CA VAL A 38 17.25 4.69 14.97
C VAL A 38 17.14 3.34 14.27
N PHE A 39 17.64 2.26 14.88
CA PHE A 39 17.48 0.92 14.30
C PHE A 39 16.03 0.45 14.31
N GLY A 40 15.27 0.76 15.36
CA GLY A 40 13.86 0.42 15.49
C GLY A 40 12.99 1.18 14.49
N LEU A 41 13.13 2.50 14.42
CA LEU A 41 12.45 3.35 13.43
C LEU A 41 12.95 3.04 12.02
N GLY A 42 14.22 2.72 11.83
CA GLY A 42 14.80 2.32 10.54
C GLY A 42 14.23 0.98 10.07
N ALA A 43 14.15 -0.03 10.94
CA ALA A 43 13.50 -1.29 10.64
C ALA A 43 11.99 -1.11 10.40
N LEU A 44 11.33 -0.23 11.18
CA LEU A 44 9.93 0.12 10.97
C LEU A 44 9.74 0.83 9.62
N TYR A 45 10.64 1.73 9.24
CA TYR A 45 10.61 2.46 7.96
C TYR A 45 10.81 1.50 6.79
N LEU A 46 11.79 0.61 6.85
CA LEU A 46 12.01 -0.44 5.84
C LEU A 46 10.82 -1.42 5.79
N SER A 47 10.25 -1.78 6.94
CA SER A 47 9.10 -2.68 7.03
C SER A 47 7.82 -2.02 6.49
N LEU A 48 7.59 -0.74 6.76
CA LEU A 48 6.47 0.05 6.23
C LEU A 48 6.62 0.31 4.73
N HIS A 49 7.85 0.42 4.22
CA HIS A 49 8.13 0.54 2.79
C HIS A 49 7.94 -0.79 2.04
N SER A 50 8.18 -1.93 2.69
CA SER A 50 7.96 -3.26 2.11
C SER A 50 6.49 -3.71 2.08
N LEU A 51 5.62 -3.05 2.86
CA LEU A 51 4.17 -3.35 2.91
C LEU A 51 3.42 -3.06 1.60
N PRO A 52 3.65 -1.92 0.92
CA PRO A 52 3.13 -1.64 -0.42
C PRO A 52 3.46 -2.74 -1.44
N GLU A 53 4.70 -3.24 -1.41
CA GLU A 53 5.17 -4.31 -2.31
C GLU A 53 4.51 -5.66 -1.96
N ARG A 54 4.34 -5.97 -0.67
CA ARG A 54 3.74 -7.25 -0.25
C ARG A 54 2.23 -7.32 -0.46
N MET A 55 1.52 -6.19 -0.43
CA MET A 55 0.08 -6.12 -0.77
C MET A 55 -0.18 -6.14 -2.27
N ALA A 56 0.87 -6.03 -3.10
CA ALA A 56 0.73 -6.06 -4.54
C ALA A 56 0.43 -7.44 -5.15
N HIS A 57 0.48 -8.51 -4.36
CA HIS A 57 0.23 -9.88 -4.81
C HIS A 57 -1.24 -10.34 -4.71
N HIS A 58 -2.19 -9.50 -4.27
CA HIS A 58 -3.60 -9.88 -4.10
C HIS A 58 -4.64 -9.00 -4.81
N ALA A 59 -4.24 -7.96 -5.57
CA ALA A 59 -5.18 -7.03 -6.22
C ALA A 59 -4.93 -6.86 -7.74
N ASN A 60 -5.97 -6.43 -8.46
CA ASN A 60 -6.07 -6.33 -9.93
C ASN A 60 -4.96 -5.45 -10.58
N HIS A 61 -4.58 -5.77 -11.81
CA HIS A 61 -3.36 -5.32 -12.51
C HIS A 61 -3.15 -3.79 -12.56
N THR A 62 -4.22 -3.00 -12.70
CA THR A 62 -4.13 -1.53 -12.82
C THR A 62 -3.91 -0.84 -11.47
N GLN A 63 -4.46 -1.40 -10.39
CA GLN A 63 -4.36 -0.85 -9.04
C GLN A 63 -2.93 -1.03 -8.50
N ILE A 64 -2.30 -2.17 -8.81
CA ILE A 64 -0.89 -2.44 -8.55
C ILE A 64 0.01 -1.42 -9.21
N GLN A 65 -0.23 -1.10 -10.48
CA GLN A 65 0.62 -0.16 -11.20
C GLN A 65 0.58 1.25 -10.60
N LEU A 66 -0.60 1.71 -10.16
CA LEU A 66 -0.77 3.01 -9.51
C LEU A 66 -0.11 3.05 -8.12
N ILE A 67 -0.30 2.00 -7.32
CA ILE A 67 0.30 1.87 -5.97
C ILE A 67 1.83 1.83 -6.07
N SER A 68 2.37 1.07 -7.03
CA SER A 68 3.82 0.95 -7.25
C SER A 68 4.45 2.27 -7.69
N ILE A 69 3.82 3.02 -8.61
CA ILE A 69 4.32 4.34 -9.04
C ILE A 69 4.30 5.34 -7.87
N LEU A 70 3.23 5.34 -7.07
CA LEU A 70 3.11 6.24 -5.92
C LEU A 70 4.14 5.92 -4.83
N THR A 71 4.46 4.63 -4.67
CA THR A 71 5.52 4.15 -3.75
C THR A 71 6.91 4.52 -4.25
N LEU A 72 7.18 4.41 -5.55
CA LEU A 72 8.44 4.85 -6.18
C LEU A 72 8.65 6.36 -6.02
N LEU A 73 7.57 7.15 -6.18
CA LEU A 73 7.54 8.61 -5.97
C LEU A 73 7.79 8.99 -4.50
N ALA A 74 7.23 8.24 -3.55
CA ALA A 74 7.48 8.43 -2.12
C ALA A 74 8.96 8.22 -1.76
N LEU A 75 9.60 7.23 -2.38
CA LEU A 75 11.02 6.92 -2.19
C LEU A 75 11.94 8.00 -2.78
N PHE A 76 11.63 8.48 -3.99
CA PHE A 76 12.41 9.54 -4.65
C PHE A 76 12.28 10.90 -3.93
N THR A 77 11.09 11.20 -3.39
CA THR A 77 10.79 12.49 -2.76
C THR A 77 11.08 12.52 -1.26
N HIS A 78 11.21 11.35 -0.61
CA HIS A 78 11.37 11.23 0.84
C HIS A 78 10.24 11.89 1.67
N ASN A 79 9.04 11.98 1.10
CA ASN A 79 7.87 12.60 1.74
C ASN A 79 6.82 11.53 2.11
N ASN A 80 6.56 11.43 3.42
CA ASN A 80 5.63 10.46 4.02
C ASN A 80 4.18 10.61 3.55
N LEU A 81 3.80 11.75 2.97
CA LEU A 81 2.45 12.00 2.46
C LEU A 81 2.11 11.08 1.28
N PHE A 82 3.08 10.79 0.42
CA PHE A 82 2.89 9.89 -0.72
C PHE A 82 2.77 8.42 -0.28
N TRP A 83 3.49 8.04 0.79
CA TRP A 83 3.33 6.73 1.40
C TRP A 83 1.97 6.57 2.10
N LEU A 84 1.50 7.60 2.81
CA LEU A 84 0.16 7.61 3.41
C LEU A 84 -0.94 7.53 2.34
N ALA A 85 -0.78 8.25 1.23
CA ALA A 85 -1.71 8.18 0.11
C ALA A 85 -1.74 6.78 -0.53
N ALA A 86 -0.57 6.12 -0.67
CA ALA A 86 -0.51 4.74 -1.16
C ALA A 86 -1.21 3.75 -0.22
N LEU A 87 -1.03 3.92 1.10
CA LEU A 87 -1.70 3.09 2.11
C LEU A 87 -3.22 3.26 2.08
N VAL A 88 -3.71 4.50 1.97
CA VAL A 88 -5.15 4.81 1.87
C VAL A 88 -5.75 4.20 0.60
N ILE A 89 -5.06 4.33 -0.55
CA ILE A 89 -5.51 3.73 -1.81
C ILE A 89 -5.46 2.20 -1.78
N ALA A 90 -4.45 1.61 -1.14
CA ALA A 90 -4.34 0.15 -1.03
C ALA A 90 -5.44 -0.47 -0.14
N VAL A 91 -5.87 0.25 0.91
CA VAL A 91 -6.99 -0.18 1.76
C VAL A 91 -8.33 -0.11 1.02
N VAL A 92 -8.51 0.89 0.15
CA VAL A 92 -9.70 1.00 -0.71
C VAL A 92 -9.50 0.11 -1.94
N GLN A 93 -9.82 -1.17 -1.82
CA GLN A 93 -9.90 -2.08 -2.97
C GLN A 93 -10.96 -1.55 -3.93
N VAL A 94 -10.54 -0.83 -4.98
CA VAL A 94 -11.44 -0.43 -6.05
C VAL A 94 -11.85 -1.73 -6.76
N PRO A 95 -13.14 -2.11 -6.74
CA PRO A 95 -13.59 -3.35 -7.38
C PRO A 95 -13.28 -3.31 -8.88
N ASP A 96 -13.04 -4.47 -9.48
CA ASP A 96 -12.94 -4.58 -10.93
C ASP A 96 -14.30 -4.27 -11.57
N PHE A 97 -14.45 -3.04 -12.06
CA PHE A 97 -15.65 -2.59 -12.76
C PHE A 97 -15.62 -2.91 -14.26
N TYR A 98 -14.50 -3.38 -14.80
CA TYR A 98 -14.33 -3.64 -16.23
C TYR A 98 -14.85 -5.03 -16.61
N SER A 99 -14.53 -6.05 -15.79
CA SER A 99 -14.98 -7.43 -16.00
C SER A 99 -16.52 -7.58 -16.08
N PRO A 100 -17.32 -6.92 -15.20
CA PRO A 100 -18.78 -6.94 -15.32
C PRO A 100 -19.30 -6.30 -16.61
N ILE A 101 -18.74 -5.16 -17.03
CA ILE A 101 -19.17 -4.46 -18.26
C ILE A 101 -18.87 -5.30 -19.50
N GLN A 102 -17.70 -5.95 -19.54
CA GLN A 102 -17.33 -6.86 -20.61
C GLN A 102 -18.32 -8.04 -20.70
N SER A 103 -18.71 -8.61 -19.56
CA SER A 103 -19.68 -9.72 -19.50
C SER A 103 -21.07 -9.32 -20.03
N ILE A 104 -21.48 -8.07 -19.78
CA ILE A 104 -22.75 -7.52 -20.30
C ILE A 104 -22.64 -7.34 -21.82
N ALA A 105 -21.55 -6.77 -22.32
CA ALA A 105 -21.33 -6.59 -23.75
C ALA A 105 -21.32 -7.93 -24.51
N ASP A 106 -20.66 -8.95 -23.94
CA ASP A 106 -20.62 -10.29 -24.53
C ASP A 106 -21.99 -10.98 -24.48
N SER A 107 -22.74 -10.82 -23.38
CA SER A 107 -24.11 -11.34 -23.28
C SER A 107 -25.05 -10.70 -24.31
N VAL A 108 -24.93 -9.38 -24.52
CA VAL A 108 -25.72 -8.66 -25.54
C VAL A 108 -25.32 -9.11 -26.95
N LYS A 109 -24.02 -9.26 -27.22
CA LYS A 109 -23.52 -9.76 -28.50
C LYS A 109 -24.01 -11.20 -28.79
N ALA A 110 -24.06 -12.05 -27.76
CA ALA A 110 -24.60 -13.40 -27.87
C ALA A 110 -26.11 -13.40 -28.17
N MET A 111 -26.90 -12.54 -27.49
CA MET A 111 -28.33 -12.38 -27.78
C MET A 111 -28.59 -11.87 -29.21
N ALA A 112 -27.82 -10.89 -29.68
CA ALA A 112 -27.93 -10.36 -31.03
C ALA A 112 -27.64 -11.44 -32.10
N ARG A 113 -26.60 -12.26 -31.90
CA ARG A 113 -26.31 -13.42 -32.77
C ARG A 113 -27.45 -14.44 -32.78
N LYS A 114 -28.00 -14.79 -31.61
CA LYS A 114 -29.11 -15.75 -31.49
C LYS A 114 -30.37 -15.26 -32.23
N LYS A 115 -30.68 -13.97 -32.15
CA LYS A 115 -31.81 -13.38 -32.89
C LYS A 115 -31.60 -13.41 -34.41
N GLY A 116 -30.39 -13.11 -34.88
CA GLY A 116 -30.03 -13.23 -36.29
C GLY A 116 -30.17 -14.66 -36.82
N TRP A 117 -29.76 -15.67 -36.04
CA TRP A 117 -29.95 -17.07 -36.38
C TRP A 117 -31.43 -17.44 -36.50
N SER A 118 -32.24 -17.10 -35.49
CA SER A 118 -33.66 -17.43 -35.47
C SER A 118 -34.42 -16.82 -36.64
N SER A 119 -34.12 -15.57 -37.00
CA SER A 119 -34.68 -14.90 -38.18
C SER A 119 -34.37 -15.66 -39.46
N ASN A 120 -33.11 -16.05 -39.67
CA ASN A 120 -32.69 -16.74 -40.89
C ASN A 120 -33.26 -18.16 -40.98
N SER A 121 -33.38 -18.89 -39.86
CA SER A 121 -33.98 -20.22 -39.85
C SER A 121 -35.48 -20.20 -40.17
N VAL A 122 -36.22 -19.17 -39.73
CA VAL A 122 -37.64 -19.02 -40.06
C VAL A 122 -37.82 -18.68 -41.53
N THR A 123 -37.00 -17.77 -42.08
CA THR A 123 -37.04 -17.45 -43.52
C THR A 123 -36.68 -18.65 -44.39
N GLN A 124 -35.72 -19.49 -43.97
CA GLN A 124 -35.34 -20.71 -44.70
C GLN A 124 -36.45 -21.78 -44.65
N ALA A 125 -37.11 -21.98 -43.51
CA ALA A 125 -38.21 -22.95 -43.39
C ALA A 125 -39.41 -22.58 -44.29
N VAL A 126 -39.78 -21.29 -44.34
CA VAL A 126 -40.87 -20.79 -45.19
C VAL A 126 -40.52 -20.92 -46.68
N THR A 127 -39.26 -20.69 -47.06
CA THR A 127 -38.82 -20.82 -48.46
C THR A 127 -38.72 -22.29 -48.90
N GLN A 128 -38.41 -23.20 -47.97
CA GLN A 128 -38.35 -24.64 -48.25
C GLN A 128 -39.73 -25.28 -48.38
N GLU A 129 -40.72 -24.87 -47.58
CA GLU A 129 -42.11 -25.32 -47.75
C GLU A 129 -42.70 -24.80 -49.06
N ALA A 130 -42.49 -23.52 -49.41
CA ALA A 130 -42.99 -22.95 -50.66
C ALA A 130 -42.39 -23.59 -51.94
N SER A 131 -41.20 -24.20 -51.84
CA SER A 131 -40.56 -24.93 -52.95
C SER A 131 -41.02 -26.38 -53.07
N LYS A 132 -41.79 -26.90 -52.10
CA LYS A 132 -42.24 -28.30 -52.08
C LYS A 132 -43.60 -28.50 -52.76
N ASP A 133 -44.32 -27.40 -52.99
CA ASP A 133 -45.67 -27.37 -53.57
C ASP A 133 -45.70 -26.87 -55.04
N VAL A 134 -44.53 -26.73 -55.69
CA VAL A 134 -44.36 -26.47 -57.14
C VAL A 134 -43.68 -27.66 -57.78
#